data_AF-A0A7J0A7I9-F1
#
_entry.id   AF-A0A7J0A7I9-F1
#
_cell.length_a   1.000
_cell.length_b   1.000
_cell.length_c   1.000
_cell.angle_alpha   90.00
_cell.angle_beta   90.00
_cell.angle_gamma   90.00
#
_symmetry.space_group_name_H-M   'P 1'
#
loop_
_entity.id
_entity.type
_entity.pdbx_description
1 polymer ?
#
loop_
_entity_poly.entity_id
_entity_poly.type
_entity_poly.pdbx_seq_one_letter_code
_entity_poly.pdbx_strand_id
1 'polypeptide(L)'
;MQGFFIKFVRNRAPRVGNPGRLVRLEHIPYQKARLVYPPDGEDEPQEVLVGDFPYPDPAYTYRYPVFDPAHPFKYPVSVKYYNIYSFCKDFMSTPRFLGALDWLELAGGLAAILIAYNENASAISLHIESPQSYWDRAEARIKQVCERTGEKYTAQMLEDFKDEAMEKFASNITGRQNAGKYMHTTKFWNPEANNFEGWTVEPLDKKIKDYVDAQIKISNKADAAATSGFGLDPVLSNLIIENKLSSGSEKLYSLKVYNASETAIPDMILCKPLQQYINANFPGTATKVGLYRTIVEAEQNVSPSNRMKENA
;
A
#
# COMPACT_ATOMS: atom_id res chain seq x y z
N MET A 1 4.58 -8.29 14.34
CA MET A 1 5.81 -7.70 14.93
C MET A 1 7.11 -8.45 14.64
N GLN A 2 7.23 -9.74 14.31
CA GLN A 2 8.48 -10.37 13.79
C GLN A 2 9.78 -10.30 14.65
N GLY A 3 10.35 -9.13 14.99
CA GLY A 3 11.40 -9.03 16.01
C GLY A 3 11.73 -7.61 16.48
N PHE A 4 12.38 -7.50 17.64
CA PHE A 4 12.70 -6.24 18.31
C PHE A 4 13.94 -6.35 19.20
N PHE A 5 14.57 -5.20 19.48
CA PHE A 5 15.77 -5.13 20.34
C PHE A 5 15.41 -4.58 21.72
N ILE A 6 15.93 -5.24 22.76
CA ILE A 6 15.84 -4.76 24.14
C ILE A 6 17.23 -4.59 24.70
N LYS A 7 17.47 -3.42 25.30
CA LYS A 7 18.66 -3.10 26.07
C LYS A 7 18.42 -3.34 27.56
N PHE A 8 19.27 -4.15 28.14
CA PHE A 8 19.32 -4.49 29.56
C PHE A 8 20.34 -3.59 30.25
N VAL A 9 19.90 -2.84 31.26
CA VAL A 9 20.76 -1.94 32.02
C VAL A 9 20.87 -2.42 33.46
N ARG A 10 22.10 -2.73 33.88
CA ARG A 10 22.45 -3.13 35.24
C ARG A 10 22.71 -1.90 36.12
N ASN A 11 22.49 -2.05 37.42
CA ASN A 11 22.94 -1.09 38.43
C ASN A 11 24.47 -0.93 38.42
N ARG A 12 24.95 0.17 39.01
CA ARG A 12 26.38 0.44 39.20
C ARG A 12 26.97 -0.19 40.47
N ALA A 13 26.14 -0.88 41.27
CA ALA A 13 26.53 -1.43 42.57
C ALA A 13 27.74 -2.39 42.53
N PRO A 14 27.93 -3.22 41.47
CA PRO A 14 29.14 -4.05 41.34
C PRO A 14 30.46 -3.28 41.32
N ARG A 15 30.45 -1.97 41.02
CA ARG A 15 31.66 -1.13 41.06
C ARG A 15 32.18 -0.88 42.48
N VAL A 16 31.34 -1.08 43.49
CA VAL A 16 31.66 -0.89 44.91
C VAL A 16 31.52 -2.20 45.69
N GLY A 17 31.56 -3.35 45.02
CA GLY A 17 31.49 -4.69 45.64
C GLY A 17 30.08 -5.19 45.97
N ASN A 18 29.03 -4.45 45.61
CA ASN A 18 27.64 -4.84 45.87
C ASN A 18 27.04 -5.69 44.73
N PRO A 19 25.96 -6.47 45.00
CA PRO A 19 25.38 -7.36 44.00
C PRO A 19 24.80 -6.61 42.77
N GLY A 20 24.97 -7.24 41.61
CA GLY A 20 24.40 -6.78 40.34
C GLY A 20 22.89 -6.98 40.31
N ARG A 21 22.17 -6.00 39.77
CA ARG A 21 20.72 -6.07 39.54
C ARG A 21 20.37 -5.38 38.24
N LEU A 22 19.46 -5.95 37.45
CA LEU A 22 18.88 -5.26 36.30
C LEU A 22 17.92 -4.18 36.82
N VAL A 23 18.07 -2.95 36.35
CA VAL A 23 17.29 -1.80 36.81
C VAL A 23 16.28 -1.36 35.77
N ARG A 24 16.60 -1.57 34.49
CA ARG A 24 15.87 -0.98 33.37
C ARG A 24 15.96 -1.85 32.12
N LEU A 25 14.84 -1.94 31.42
CA LEU A 25 14.74 -2.44 30.05
C LEU A 25 14.39 -1.27 29.13
N GLU A 26 15.10 -1.12 28.02
CA GLU A 26 14.81 -0.09 27.01
C GLU A 26 14.55 -0.76 25.67
N HIS A 27 13.45 -0.39 25.01
CA HIS A 27 13.23 -0.76 23.61
C HIS A 27 14.12 0.07 22.71
N ILE A 28 14.85 -0.59 21.81
CA ILE A 28 15.60 0.07 20.75
C ILE A 28 14.81 -0.11 19.45
N PRO A 29 14.42 0.99 18.77
CA PRO A 29 13.77 0.90 17.47
C PRO A 29 14.60 0.08 16.49
N TYR A 30 13.94 -0.83 15.77
CA TYR A 30 14.60 -1.73 14.81
C TYR A 30 15.49 -0.99 13.80
N GLN A 31 15.06 0.19 13.35
CA GLN A 31 15.82 1.02 12.42
C GLN A 31 17.20 1.43 12.96
N LYS A 32 17.33 1.58 14.29
CA LYS A 32 18.54 2.09 14.96
C LYS A 32 19.52 1.01 15.42
N ALA A 33 19.22 -0.28 15.22
CA ALA A 33 20.07 -1.37 15.69
C ALA A 33 20.39 -2.38 14.59
N ARG A 34 21.62 -2.93 14.61
CA ARG A 34 22.10 -3.99 13.71
C ARG A 34 22.91 -5.01 14.51
N LEU A 35 22.78 -6.29 14.18
CA LEU A 35 23.67 -7.33 14.71
C LEU A 35 25.01 -7.24 14.00
N VAL A 36 26.11 -7.30 14.76
CA VAL A 36 27.46 -7.39 14.20
C VAL A 36 27.68 -8.84 13.75
N TYR A 37 28.17 -9.04 12.53
CA TYR A 37 28.43 -10.37 12.00
C TYR A 37 29.39 -11.14 12.93
N PRO A 38 29.14 -12.43 13.22
CA PRO A 38 29.97 -13.19 14.13
C PRO A 38 31.42 -13.30 13.61
N PRO A 39 32.42 -13.31 14.50
CA PRO A 39 33.80 -13.57 14.10
C PRO A 39 33.98 -15.02 13.62
N ASP A 40 35.08 -15.28 12.91
CA ASP A 40 35.39 -16.63 12.42
C ASP A 40 35.42 -17.67 13.55
N GLY A 41 34.65 -18.74 13.38
CA GLY A 41 34.51 -19.82 14.37
C GLY A 41 33.36 -19.66 15.36
N GLU A 42 32.60 -18.56 15.29
CA GLU A 42 31.36 -18.36 16.06
C GLU A 42 30.14 -18.42 15.13
N ASP A 43 29.09 -19.13 15.56
CA ASP A 43 27.84 -19.24 14.78
C ASP A 43 26.84 -18.10 15.08
N GLU A 44 26.95 -17.46 16.26
CA GLU A 44 26.01 -16.42 16.71
C GLU A 44 26.66 -15.04 16.91
N PRO A 45 25.98 -13.95 16.54
CA PRO A 45 26.41 -12.58 16.82
C PRO A 45 26.67 -12.33 18.30
N GLN A 46 27.84 -11.78 18.63
CA GLN A 46 28.22 -11.45 20.00
C GLN A 46 27.95 -10.00 20.39
N GLU A 47 27.66 -9.14 19.40
CA GLU A 47 27.49 -7.71 19.60
C GLU A 47 26.37 -7.10 18.76
N VAL A 48 25.83 -5.98 19.27
CA VAL A 48 24.81 -5.16 18.63
C VAL A 48 25.35 -3.75 18.46
N LEU A 49 25.28 -3.24 17.23
CA LEU A 49 25.60 -1.86 16.89
C LEU A 49 24.33 -1.01 16.94
N VAL A 50 24.35 0.10 17.68
CA VAL A 50 23.22 1.03 17.81
C VAL A 50 23.63 2.41 17.35
N GLY A 51 22.91 2.99 16.39
CA GLY A 51 23.19 4.31 15.81
C GLY A 51 22.07 4.77 14.88
N ASP A 52 22.17 5.98 14.33
CA ASP A 52 21.19 6.51 13.38
C ASP A 52 21.53 6.08 11.94
N PHE A 53 20.99 4.94 11.53
CA PHE A 53 21.13 4.43 10.15
C PHE A 53 20.20 5.14 9.17
N PRO A 54 20.56 5.25 7.87
CA PRO A 54 21.72 4.62 7.21
C PRO A 54 23.05 5.38 7.35
N TYR A 55 23.05 6.58 7.93
CA TYR A 55 24.24 7.43 8.06
C TYR A 55 24.66 7.57 9.54
N PRO A 56 25.24 6.52 10.15
CA PRO A 56 25.57 6.55 11.57
C PRO A 56 26.71 7.53 11.84
N ASP A 57 26.47 8.51 12.70
CA ASP A 57 27.54 9.35 13.24
C ASP A 57 28.39 8.50 14.21
N PRO A 58 29.71 8.34 13.98
CA PRO A 58 30.59 7.61 14.88
C PRO A 58 30.53 8.10 16.33
N ALA A 59 30.26 9.38 16.57
CA ALA A 59 30.15 9.96 17.91
C ALA A 59 28.90 9.47 18.68
N TYR A 60 27.84 9.11 17.96
CA TYR A 60 26.57 8.63 18.53
C TYR A 60 26.29 7.16 18.22
N THR A 61 27.32 6.43 17.78
CA THR A 61 27.23 5.00 17.48
C THR A 61 27.88 4.19 18.60
N TYR A 62 27.10 3.27 19.17
CA TYR A 62 27.51 2.49 20.32
C TYR A 62 27.49 1.00 20.00
N ARG A 63 28.54 0.28 20.40
CA ARG A 63 28.59 -1.19 20.41
C ARG A 63 28.22 -1.71 21.78
N TYR A 64 27.29 -2.66 21.82
CA TYR A 64 26.88 -3.34 23.05
C TYR A 64 27.06 -4.86 22.90
N PRO A 65 27.50 -5.57 23.94
CA PRO A 65 27.54 -7.02 23.93
C PRO A 65 26.12 -7.60 23.94
N VAL A 66 25.95 -8.79 23.35
CA VAL A 66 24.68 -9.51 23.36
C VAL A 66 24.35 -9.98 24.77
N PHE A 67 23.08 -9.81 25.19
CA PHE A 67 22.62 -10.25 26.51
C PHE A 67 22.49 -11.79 26.55
N ASP A 68 23.22 -12.38 27.50
CA ASP A 68 23.17 -13.80 27.85
C ASP A 68 22.31 -14.00 29.11
N PRO A 69 21.16 -14.69 29.02
CA PRO A 69 20.32 -15.00 30.17
C PRO A 69 20.97 -15.89 31.22
N ALA A 70 21.98 -16.68 30.88
CA ALA A 70 22.72 -17.50 31.84
C ALA A 70 23.66 -16.66 32.70
N HIS A 71 24.20 -15.57 32.14
CA HIS A 71 25.08 -14.63 32.81
C HIS A 71 24.55 -13.18 32.72
N PRO A 72 23.35 -12.90 33.27
CA PRO A 72 22.61 -11.66 33.02
C PRO A 72 23.32 -10.40 33.55
N PHE A 73 24.25 -10.58 34.49
CA PHE A 73 25.01 -9.49 35.11
C PHE A 73 26.44 -9.36 34.60
N LYS A 74 26.86 -10.11 33.56
CA LYS A 74 28.24 -10.05 33.04
C LYS A 74 28.65 -8.64 32.61
N TYR A 75 27.76 -7.95 31.90
CA TYR A 75 28.00 -6.61 31.36
C TYR A 75 27.12 -5.56 32.04
N PRO A 76 27.58 -4.29 32.16
CA PRO A 76 26.78 -3.21 32.74
C PRO A 76 25.58 -2.83 31.85
N VAL A 77 25.77 -2.94 30.54
CA VAL A 77 24.75 -2.74 29.51
C VAL A 77 24.93 -3.82 28.46
N SER A 78 23.85 -4.48 28.08
CA SER A 78 23.84 -5.48 27.02
C SER A 78 22.53 -5.40 26.25
N VAL A 79 22.50 -5.92 25.02
CA VAL A 79 21.33 -5.84 24.14
C VAL A 79 20.99 -7.22 23.61
N LYS A 80 19.72 -7.55 23.46
CA LYS A 80 19.31 -8.79 22.79
C LYS A 80 18.22 -8.54 21.78
N TYR A 81 18.35 -9.22 20.65
CA TYR A 81 17.32 -9.31 19.63
C TYR A 81 16.36 -10.45 20.00
N TYR A 82 15.07 -10.16 20.00
CA TYR A 82 14.00 -11.12 20.21
C TYR A 82 13.20 -11.21 18.93
N ASN A 83 13.05 -12.42 18.40
CA ASN A 83 12.34 -12.63 17.16
C ASN A 83 11.51 -13.91 17.17
N ILE A 84 10.57 -13.94 16.24
CA ILE A 84 9.92 -15.14 15.78
C ILE A 84 10.82 -15.78 14.72
N TYR A 85 10.84 -17.11 14.67
CA TYR A 85 11.55 -17.86 13.64
C TYR A 85 11.17 -17.36 12.23
N SER A 86 12.17 -17.21 11.37
CA SER A 86 12.01 -16.85 9.96
C SER A 86 12.80 -17.84 9.10
N PHE A 87 12.13 -18.46 8.14
CA PHE A 87 12.74 -19.42 7.24
C PHE A 87 13.83 -18.75 6.37
N CYS A 88 14.94 -19.44 6.15
CA CYS A 88 16.10 -18.96 5.37
C CYS A 88 16.70 -17.62 5.85
N LYS A 89 16.66 -17.35 7.16
CA LYS A 89 17.31 -16.20 7.77
C LYS A 89 18.06 -16.61 9.04
N ASP A 90 19.34 -16.26 9.09
CA ASP A 90 20.22 -16.70 10.18
C ASP A 90 20.09 -15.81 11.42
N PHE A 91 20.09 -14.47 11.25
CA PHE A 91 20.20 -13.55 12.39
C PHE A 91 18.98 -12.64 12.62
N MET A 92 18.32 -12.20 11.54
CA MET A 92 17.26 -11.18 11.58
C MET A 92 16.00 -11.69 10.89
N SER A 93 14.85 -11.51 11.54
CA SER A 93 13.55 -11.93 11.00
C SER A 93 13.08 -11.02 9.87
N THR A 94 12.43 -11.59 8.86
CA THR A 94 11.80 -10.85 7.75
C THR A 94 10.39 -10.43 8.13
N PRO A 95 9.90 -9.22 7.81
CA PRO A 95 8.51 -8.87 8.09
C PRO A 95 7.50 -9.83 7.43
N ARG A 96 6.38 -10.20 8.10
CA ARG A 96 5.37 -11.13 7.54
C ARG A 96 4.72 -10.58 6.27
N PHE A 97 4.51 -9.26 6.25
CA PHE A 97 3.91 -8.55 5.12
C PHE A 97 4.84 -8.45 3.90
N LEU A 98 6.08 -8.91 3.98
CA LEU A 98 7.03 -8.84 2.86
C LEU A 98 6.45 -9.54 1.61
N GLY A 99 5.82 -10.71 1.78
CA GLY A 99 5.16 -11.42 0.68
C GLY A 99 3.84 -10.77 0.21
N ALA A 100 3.39 -9.71 0.88
CA ALA A 100 2.17 -8.98 0.59
C ALA A 100 2.45 -7.57 0.03
N LEU A 101 3.72 -7.18 -0.12
CA LEU A 101 4.10 -5.83 -0.57
C LEU A 101 3.55 -5.52 -1.96
N ASP A 102 3.69 -6.44 -2.92
CA ASP A 102 3.18 -6.25 -4.28
C ASP A 102 1.66 -6.04 -4.29
N TRP A 103 0.94 -6.75 -3.40
CA TRP A 103 -0.51 -6.58 -3.23
C TRP A 103 -0.86 -5.24 -2.57
N LEU A 104 -0.05 -4.76 -1.63
CA LEU A 104 -0.23 -3.44 -1.00
C LEU A 104 0.00 -2.30 -2.00
N GLU A 105 1.01 -2.42 -2.85
CA GLU A 105 1.27 -1.46 -3.91
C GLU A 105 0.11 -1.42 -4.92
N LEU A 106 -0.39 -2.60 -5.31
CA LEU A 106 -1.53 -2.72 -6.21
C LEU A 106 -2.81 -2.13 -5.61
N ALA A 107 -3.09 -2.39 -4.33
CA ALA A 107 -4.24 -1.82 -3.61
C ALA A 107 -4.15 -0.28 -3.51
N GLY A 108 -2.95 0.25 -3.25
CA GLY A 108 -2.71 1.70 -3.19
C GLY A 108 -2.80 2.41 -4.54
N GLY A 109 -2.59 1.70 -5.65
CA GLY A 109 -2.54 2.26 -6.99
C GLY A 109 -3.88 2.68 -7.58
N LEU A 110 -5.01 2.13 -7.09
CA LEU A 110 -6.34 2.38 -7.68
C LEU A 110 -6.70 3.87 -7.71
N ALA A 111 -6.45 4.60 -6.63
CA ALA A 111 -6.77 6.01 -6.54
C ALA A 111 -5.99 6.84 -7.58
N ALA A 112 -4.69 6.57 -7.73
CA ALA A 112 -3.86 7.24 -8.73
C ALA A 112 -4.32 6.94 -10.16
N ILE A 113 -4.69 5.67 -10.45
CA ILE A 113 -5.25 5.29 -11.74
C ILE A 113 -6.55 6.04 -12.03
N LEU A 114 -7.46 6.14 -11.06
CA LEU A 114 -8.74 6.85 -11.24
C LEU A 114 -8.55 8.36 -11.38
N ILE A 115 -7.61 8.97 -10.67
CA ILE A 115 -7.26 10.39 -10.83
C ILE A 115 -6.69 10.64 -12.23
N ALA A 116 -5.66 9.89 -12.61
CA ALA A 116 -5.04 10.02 -13.94
C ALA A 116 -6.06 9.73 -15.05
N TYR A 117 -6.98 8.79 -14.83
CA TYR A 117 -8.06 8.53 -15.76
C TYR A 117 -9.02 9.72 -15.85
N ASN A 118 -9.48 10.30 -14.75
CA ASN A 118 -10.38 11.46 -14.79
C ASN A 118 -9.74 12.68 -15.48
N GLU A 119 -8.44 12.90 -15.26
CA GLU A 119 -7.70 13.97 -15.92
C GLU A 119 -7.58 13.74 -17.44
N ASN A 120 -7.24 12.50 -17.85
CA ASN A 120 -6.90 12.20 -19.26
C ASN A 120 -8.08 11.68 -20.10
N ALA A 121 -9.05 11.00 -19.50
CA ALA A 121 -10.17 10.37 -20.20
C ALA A 121 -11.16 11.38 -20.77
N SER A 122 -11.07 12.66 -20.40
CA SER A 122 -11.85 13.73 -21.03
C SER A 122 -11.42 14.01 -22.48
N ALA A 123 -10.26 13.52 -22.93
CA ALA A 123 -9.61 14.07 -24.13
C ALA A 123 -10.26 13.73 -25.47
N ILE A 124 -10.79 12.51 -25.69
CA ILE A 124 -11.26 12.11 -27.03
C ILE A 124 -12.60 11.36 -26.96
N SER A 125 -13.73 12.02 -27.18
CA SER A 125 -15.06 11.39 -27.18
C SER A 125 -15.58 10.99 -28.56
N LEU A 126 -15.01 11.56 -29.62
CA LEU A 126 -15.51 11.43 -30.99
C LEU A 126 -14.34 11.13 -31.92
N HIS A 127 -14.56 10.23 -32.87
CA HIS A 127 -13.71 10.04 -34.03
C HIS A 127 -14.38 10.73 -35.22
N ILE A 128 -13.70 11.71 -35.83
CA ILE A 128 -14.20 12.45 -36.99
C ILE A 128 -13.35 12.09 -38.19
N GLU A 129 -13.98 11.49 -39.19
CA GLU A 129 -13.37 11.20 -40.48
C GLU A 129 -13.83 12.24 -41.50
N SER A 130 -12.88 13.03 -42.00
CA SER A 130 -13.12 14.03 -43.06
C SER A 130 -12.66 13.51 -44.42
N PRO A 131 -13.46 13.65 -45.49
CA PRO A 131 -13.06 13.21 -46.83
C PRO A 131 -11.97 14.13 -47.42
N GLN A 132 -10.94 13.54 -48.03
CA GLN A 132 -9.83 14.30 -48.62
C GLN A 132 -10.31 15.25 -49.74
N SER A 133 -11.25 14.80 -50.57
CA SER A 133 -11.80 15.59 -51.67
C SER A 133 -12.51 16.89 -51.23
N TYR A 134 -12.99 16.97 -49.99
CA TYR A 134 -13.52 18.21 -49.42
C TYR A 134 -12.40 19.24 -49.23
N TRP A 135 -11.26 18.82 -48.70
CA TRP A 135 -10.10 19.67 -48.48
C TRP A 135 -9.44 20.09 -49.79
N ASP A 136 -9.37 19.19 -50.78
CA ASP A 136 -8.81 19.50 -52.10
C ASP A 136 -9.66 20.57 -52.83
N ARG A 137 -10.99 20.49 -52.72
CA ARG A 137 -11.90 21.52 -53.25
C ARG A 137 -11.79 22.84 -52.51
N ALA A 138 -11.61 22.80 -51.19
CA ALA A 138 -11.37 23.99 -50.39
C ALA A 138 -10.07 24.68 -50.80
N GLU A 139 -9.00 23.91 -51.01
CA GLU A 139 -7.71 24.42 -51.47
C GLU A 139 -7.83 25.10 -52.85
N ALA A 140 -8.51 24.44 -53.81
CA ALA A 140 -8.75 25.02 -55.13
C ALA A 140 -9.52 26.36 -55.06
N ARG A 141 -10.47 26.47 -54.12
CA ARG A 141 -11.24 27.70 -53.90
C ARG A 141 -10.39 28.81 -53.29
N ILE A 142 -9.54 28.48 -52.33
CA ILE A 142 -8.61 29.45 -51.70
C ILE A 142 -7.62 29.97 -52.75
N LYS A 143 -7.08 29.10 -53.62
CA LYS A 143 -6.21 29.49 -54.73
C LYS A 143 -6.89 30.48 -55.69
N GLN A 144 -8.15 30.21 -56.07
CA GLN A 144 -8.93 31.14 -56.91
C GLN A 144 -9.20 32.50 -56.25
N VAL A 145 -9.43 32.51 -54.93
CA VAL A 145 -9.62 33.77 -54.18
C VAL A 145 -8.33 34.57 -54.14
N CYS A 146 -7.20 33.93 -53.85
CA CYS A 146 -5.87 34.54 -53.86
C CYS A 146 -5.53 35.14 -55.24
N GLU A 147 -5.87 34.44 -56.33
CA GLU A 147 -5.71 34.95 -57.70
C GLU A 147 -6.56 36.20 -57.97
N ARG A 148 -7.76 36.30 -57.39
CA ARG A 148 -8.64 37.48 -57.53
C ARG A 148 -8.23 38.66 -56.65
N THR A 149 -7.69 38.41 -55.46
CA THR A 149 -7.26 39.45 -54.52
C THR A 149 -5.81 39.90 -54.73
N GLY A 150 -5.04 39.16 -55.53
CA GLY A 150 -3.63 39.45 -55.82
C GLY A 150 -2.68 39.00 -54.70
N GLU A 151 -3.16 38.23 -53.74
CA GLU A 151 -2.36 37.67 -52.65
C GLU A 151 -1.71 36.35 -53.08
N LYS A 152 -0.50 36.05 -52.56
CA LYS A 152 0.15 34.76 -52.82
C LYS A 152 -0.43 33.69 -51.91
N TYR A 153 -0.91 32.60 -52.51
CA TYR A 153 -1.29 31.40 -51.79
C TYR A 153 -0.11 30.86 -50.97
N THR A 154 -0.38 30.48 -49.72
CA THR A 154 0.56 29.76 -48.85
C THR A 154 -0.14 28.54 -48.25
N ALA A 155 0.59 27.44 -48.05
CA ALA A 155 0.03 26.22 -47.45
C ALA A 155 -0.56 26.46 -46.05
N GLN A 156 -0.06 27.47 -45.33
CA GLN A 156 -0.59 27.92 -44.05
C GLN A 156 -2.08 28.30 -44.13
N MET A 157 -2.51 28.96 -45.23
CA MET A 157 -3.91 29.38 -45.40
C MET A 157 -4.89 28.19 -45.48
N LEU A 158 -4.43 27.04 -45.97
CA LEU A 158 -5.24 25.82 -45.99
C LEU A 158 -5.32 25.17 -44.60
N GLU A 159 -4.21 25.16 -43.85
CA GLU A 159 -4.19 24.65 -42.47
C GLU A 159 -5.05 25.54 -41.56
N ASP A 160 -4.95 26.88 -41.67
CA ASP A 160 -5.80 27.80 -40.93
C ASP A 160 -7.30 27.59 -41.24
N PHE A 161 -7.63 27.30 -42.51
CA PHE A 161 -9.01 26.97 -42.92
C PHE A 161 -9.47 25.61 -42.36
N LYS A 162 -8.58 24.62 -42.31
CA LYS A 162 -8.87 23.33 -41.67
C LYS A 162 -9.13 23.50 -40.19
N ASP A 163 -8.30 24.27 -39.50
CA ASP A 163 -8.44 24.57 -38.07
C ASP A 163 -9.75 25.29 -37.79
N GLU A 164 -10.08 26.34 -38.56
CA GLU A 164 -11.34 27.07 -38.38
C GLU A 164 -12.57 26.19 -38.65
N ALA A 165 -12.50 25.32 -39.67
CA ALA A 165 -13.56 24.38 -39.98
C ALA A 165 -13.74 23.33 -38.86
N MET A 166 -12.64 22.77 -38.35
CA MET A 166 -12.66 21.81 -37.25
C MET A 166 -13.10 22.46 -35.93
N GLU A 167 -12.74 23.71 -35.67
CA GLU A 167 -13.15 24.45 -34.48
C GLU A 167 -14.66 24.75 -34.48
N LYS A 168 -15.22 25.15 -35.63
CA LYS A 168 -16.68 25.28 -35.80
C LYS A 168 -17.39 23.94 -35.65
N PHE A 169 -16.77 22.86 -36.10
CA PHE A 169 -17.32 21.52 -35.96
C PHE A 169 -17.31 21.09 -34.48
N ALA A 170 -16.21 21.31 -33.79
CA ALA A 170 -16.05 21.05 -32.36
C ALA A 170 -17.02 21.89 -31.53
N SER A 171 -17.17 23.19 -31.81
CA SER A 171 -18.04 24.09 -31.03
C SER A 171 -19.53 23.74 -31.12
N ASN A 172 -19.96 23.05 -32.18
CA ASN A 172 -21.35 22.67 -32.39
C ASN A 172 -21.71 21.31 -31.77
N ILE A 173 -20.72 20.45 -31.56
CA ILE A 173 -20.92 19.06 -31.08
C ILE A 173 -20.43 18.90 -29.63
N THR A 174 -19.44 19.68 -29.21
CA THR A 174 -18.88 19.63 -27.85
C THR A 174 -19.53 20.66 -26.92
N GLY A 175 -19.47 20.39 -25.62
CA GLY A 175 -19.98 21.30 -24.58
C GLY A 175 -21.38 20.95 -24.06
N ARG A 176 -21.63 21.32 -22.80
CA ARG A 176 -22.84 20.97 -22.05
C ARG A 176 -24.13 21.42 -22.72
N GLN A 177 -24.11 22.56 -23.42
CA GLN A 177 -25.27 23.14 -24.10
C GLN A 177 -25.60 22.45 -25.44
N ASN A 178 -24.67 21.68 -25.99
CA ASN A 178 -24.83 20.98 -27.27
C ASN A 178 -25.16 19.49 -27.11
N ALA A 179 -25.17 18.98 -25.86
CA ALA A 179 -25.54 17.61 -25.56
C ALA A 179 -26.98 17.31 -26.05
N GLY A 180 -27.12 16.27 -26.88
CA GLY A 180 -28.41 15.83 -27.43
C GLY A 180 -28.83 16.49 -28.75
N LYS A 181 -28.00 17.38 -29.32
CA LYS A 181 -28.20 17.85 -30.70
C LYS A 181 -27.89 16.72 -31.69
N TYR A 182 -28.65 16.66 -32.79
CA TYR A 182 -28.42 15.70 -33.86
C TYR A 182 -27.60 16.35 -34.99
N MET A 183 -26.69 15.57 -35.57
CA MET A 183 -25.89 15.98 -36.71
C MET A 183 -26.38 15.25 -37.96
N HIS A 184 -26.52 15.98 -39.07
CA HIS A 184 -26.81 15.39 -40.37
C HIS A 184 -25.56 15.49 -41.25
N THR A 185 -25.07 14.36 -41.76
CA THR A 185 -24.02 14.30 -42.77
C THR A 185 -24.52 13.59 -44.01
N THR A 186 -24.02 14.02 -45.16
CA THR A 186 -24.33 13.43 -46.47
C THR A 186 -23.07 12.83 -47.07
N LYS A 187 -23.17 11.63 -47.64
CA LYS A 187 -22.09 10.98 -48.37
C LYS A 187 -22.36 11.06 -49.88
N PHE A 188 -21.32 11.30 -50.68
CA PHE A 188 -21.38 11.31 -52.14
C PHE A 188 -20.46 10.23 -52.70
N TRP A 189 -20.83 9.66 -53.85
CA TRP A 189 -20.01 8.65 -54.51
C TRP A 189 -18.80 9.30 -55.17
N ASN A 190 -17.58 8.86 -54.83
CA ASN A 190 -16.37 9.25 -55.55
C ASN A 190 -15.95 8.13 -56.53
N PRO A 191 -16.03 8.34 -57.85
CA PRO A 191 -15.63 7.37 -58.87
C PRO A 191 -14.14 6.99 -58.83
N GLU A 192 -13.26 7.90 -58.39
CA GLU A 192 -11.81 7.66 -58.36
C GLU A 192 -11.39 6.78 -57.17
N ALA A 193 -12.08 6.92 -56.03
CA ALA A 193 -11.84 6.13 -54.83
C ALA A 193 -12.69 4.85 -54.76
N ASN A 194 -13.64 4.67 -55.70
CA ASN A 194 -14.63 3.59 -55.71
C ASN A 194 -15.34 3.41 -54.35
N ASN A 195 -15.61 4.51 -53.65
CA ASN A 195 -16.19 4.52 -52.31
C ASN A 195 -17.08 5.76 -52.09
N PHE A 196 -17.96 5.69 -51.10
CA PHE A 196 -18.75 6.83 -50.64
C PHE A 196 -17.90 7.71 -49.73
N GLU A 197 -17.69 8.96 -50.14
CA GLU A 197 -16.97 9.96 -49.38
C GLU A 197 -17.94 10.92 -48.69
N GLY A 198 -17.70 11.18 -47.41
CA GLY A 198 -18.49 12.13 -46.63
C GLY A 198 -17.99 12.15 -45.20
N TRP A 199 -18.44 13.18 -44.47
CA TRP A 199 -18.08 13.31 -43.07
C TRP A 199 -18.73 12.21 -42.24
N THR A 200 -17.92 11.43 -41.53
CA THR A 200 -18.39 10.42 -40.58
C THR A 200 -17.96 10.84 -39.17
N VAL A 201 -18.90 10.82 -38.23
CA VAL A 201 -18.64 11.12 -36.83
C VAL A 201 -19.09 9.92 -36.02
N GLU A 202 -18.14 9.21 -35.43
CA GLU A 202 -18.42 8.02 -34.64
C GLU A 202 -18.12 8.27 -33.16
N PRO A 203 -19.07 7.99 -32.24
CA PRO A 203 -18.78 8.02 -30.82
C PRO A 203 -17.81 6.89 -30.48
N LEU A 204 -16.70 7.22 -29.83
CA LEU A 204 -15.75 6.22 -29.35
C LEU A 204 -16.28 5.61 -28.05
N ASP A 205 -16.65 4.33 -28.10
CA ASP A 205 -17.00 3.59 -26.88
C ASP A 205 -15.71 3.28 -26.09
N LYS A 206 -15.49 4.07 -25.04
CA LYS A 206 -14.34 3.94 -24.15
C LYS A 206 -14.45 2.76 -23.19
N LYS A 207 -15.60 2.07 -23.12
CA LYS A 207 -15.89 1.00 -22.14
C LYS A 207 -15.45 1.34 -20.71
N ILE A 208 -15.69 2.61 -20.31
CA ILE A 208 -15.21 3.18 -19.05
C ILE A 208 -15.67 2.34 -17.86
N LYS A 209 -16.95 1.96 -17.90
CA LYS A 209 -17.57 1.13 -16.88
C LYS A 209 -16.82 -0.19 -16.70
N ASP A 210 -16.53 -0.90 -17.80
CA ASP A 210 -15.84 -2.19 -17.74
C ASP A 210 -14.42 -2.05 -17.19
N TYR A 211 -13.71 -0.97 -17.58
CA TYR A 211 -12.38 -0.69 -17.08
C TYR A 211 -12.39 -0.39 -15.57
N VAL A 212 -13.26 0.51 -15.11
CA VAL A 212 -13.38 0.87 -13.69
C VAL A 212 -13.83 -0.34 -12.86
N ASP A 213 -14.84 -1.08 -13.32
CA ASP A 213 -15.32 -2.29 -12.64
C ASP A 213 -14.22 -3.36 -12.55
N ALA A 214 -13.37 -3.49 -13.57
CA ALA A 214 -12.22 -4.40 -13.54
C ALA A 214 -11.16 -3.95 -12.52
N GLN A 215 -10.84 -2.64 -12.47
CA GLN A 215 -9.87 -2.10 -11.51
C GLN A 215 -10.35 -2.24 -10.06
N ILE A 216 -11.63 -2.02 -9.80
CA ILE A 216 -12.24 -2.23 -8.47
C ILE A 216 -12.10 -3.70 -8.06
N LYS A 217 -12.40 -4.65 -8.95
CA LYS A 217 -12.24 -6.10 -8.67
C LYS A 217 -10.80 -6.48 -8.36
N ILE A 218 -9.84 -5.91 -9.09
CA ILE A 218 -8.41 -6.13 -8.83
C ILE A 218 -8.04 -5.59 -7.45
N SER A 219 -8.47 -4.37 -7.11
CA SER A 219 -8.23 -3.75 -5.80
C SER A 219 -8.82 -4.58 -4.66
N ASN A 220 -10.08 -5.01 -4.77
CA ASN A 220 -10.74 -5.84 -3.75
C ASN A 220 -9.97 -7.16 -3.51
N LYS A 221 -9.46 -7.78 -4.58
CA LYS A 221 -8.62 -8.97 -4.48
C LYS A 221 -7.27 -8.67 -3.83
N ALA A 222 -6.68 -7.52 -4.15
CA ALA A 222 -5.43 -7.06 -3.56
C ALA A 222 -5.58 -6.79 -2.05
N ASP A 223 -6.65 -6.12 -1.62
CA ASP A 223 -6.95 -5.85 -0.20
C ASP A 223 -7.13 -7.16 0.59
N ALA A 224 -7.83 -8.13 0.02
CA ALA A 224 -8.01 -9.45 0.63
C ALA A 224 -6.68 -10.23 0.72
N ALA A 225 -5.87 -10.21 -0.34
CA ALA A 225 -4.55 -10.86 -0.36
C ALA A 225 -3.57 -10.20 0.61
N ALA A 226 -3.55 -8.86 0.66
CA ALA A 226 -2.74 -8.08 1.59
C ALA A 226 -3.08 -8.44 3.03
N THR A 227 -4.37 -8.43 3.38
CA THR A 227 -4.87 -8.76 4.73
C THR A 227 -4.55 -10.20 5.14
N SER A 228 -4.70 -11.14 4.19
CA SER A 228 -4.28 -12.53 4.39
C SER A 228 -2.77 -12.62 4.66
N GLY A 229 -1.95 -11.82 3.96
CA GLY A 229 -0.50 -11.72 4.20
C GLY A 229 -0.13 -11.18 5.59
N PHE A 230 -1.00 -10.40 6.23
CA PHE A 230 -0.85 -10.01 7.64
C PHE A 230 -1.30 -11.10 8.63
N GLY A 231 -1.91 -12.19 8.17
CA GLY A 231 -2.48 -13.24 9.02
C GLY A 231 -3.75 -12.77 9.76
N LEU A 232 -4.46 -11.80 9.19
CA LEU A 232 -5.72 -11.29 9.74
C LEU A 232 -6.89 -11.80 8.92
N ASP A 233 -7.98 -12.12 9.60
CA ASP A 233 -9.26 -12.34 8.94
C ASP A 233 -9.78 -10.98 8.41
N PRO A 234 -10.19 -10.87 7.14
CA PRO A 234 -10.76 -9.64 6.57
C PRO A 234 -11.86 -9.01 7.41
N VAL A 235 -12.65 -9.85 8.09
CA VAL A 235 -13.73 -9.43 8.98
C VAL A 235 -13.21 -8.65 10.20
N LEU A 236 -12.03 -9.00 10.71
CA LEU A 236 -11.37 -8.28 11.82
C LEU A 236 -10.76 -6.96 11.34
N SER A 237 -10.34 -6.88 10.08
CA SER A 237 -9.79 -5.67 9.45
C SER A 237 -10.86 -4.69 8.95
N ASN A 238 -12.14 -4.96 9.22
CA ASN A 238 -13.29 -4.20 8.69
C ASN A 238 -13.29 -4.09 7.16
N LEU A 239 -12.69 -5.04 6.45
CA LEU A 239 -12.78 -5.09 5.01
C LEU A 239 -14.13 -5.68 4.60
N ILE A 240 -14.87 -4.92 3.81
CA ILE A 240 -16.10 -5.40 3.19
C ILE A 240 -15.68 -6.12 1.90
N ILE A 241 -15.51 -7.43 2.00
CA ILE A 241 -15.39 -8.26 0.80
C ILE A 241 -16.79 -8.33 0.17
N GLU A 242 -16.89 -7.98 -1.11
CA GLU A 242 -18.15 -7.91 -1.86
C GLU A 242 -19.04 -9.13 -1.57
N ASN A 243 -20.30 -8.86 -1.23
CA ASN A 243 -21.37 -9.82 -0.92
C ASN A 243 -21.29 -10.58 0.42
N LYS A 244 -20.36 -10.27 1.33
CA LYS A 244 -20.41 -10.76 2.71
C LYS A 244 -20.47 -9.61 3.73
N LEU A 245 -21.67 -9.28 4.19
CA LEU A 245 -21.85 -8.59 5.46
C LEU A 245 -21.45 -9.56 6.57
N SER A 246 -20.34 -9.30 7.26
CA SER A 246 -19.92 -10.18 8.37
C SER A 246 -20.90 -10.04 9.53
N SER A 247 -21.52 -11.14 9.93
CA SER A 247 -22.36 -11.17 11.13
C SER A 247 -21.52 -10.92 12.40
N GLY A 248 -22.16 -10.43 13.47
CA GLY A 248 -21.50 -10.26 14.77
C GLY A 248 -20.93 -11.58 15.31
N SER A 249 -21.58 -12.70 15.01
CA SER A 249 -21.09 -14.06 15.34
C SER A 249 -19.84 -14.43 14.54
N GLU A 250 -19.76 -14.13 13.25
CA GLU A 250 -18.54 -14.37 12.46
C GLU A 250 -17.36 -13.57 12.99
N LYS A 251 -17.56 -12.27 13.28
CA LYS A 251 -16.54 -11.43 13.94
C LYS A 251 -16.02 -12.06 15.24
N LEU A 252 -16.94 -12.58 16.06
CA LEU A 252 -16.62 -13.25 17.31
C LEU A 252 -15.79 -14.53 17.10
N TYR A 253 -16.20 -15.39 16.16
CA TYR A 253 -15.47 -16.63 15.88
C TYR A 253 -14.10 -16.37 15.27
N SER A 254 -13.98 -15.43 14.32
CA SER A 254 -12.70 -15.03 13.75
C SER A 254 -11.75 -14.49 14.82
N LEU A 255 -12.25 -13.72 15.80
CA LEU A 255 -11.44 -13.26 16.93
C LEU A 255 -10.96 -14.41 17.82
N LYS A 256 -11.81 -15.40 18.11
CA LYS A 256 -11.44 -16.58 18.90
C LYS A 256 -10.36 -17.41 18.19
N VAL A 257 -10.54 -17.64 16.89
CA VAL A 257 -9.55 -18.36 16.07
C VAL A 257 -8.23 -17.60 16.07
N TYR A 258 -8.27 -16.29 15.80
CA TYR A 258 -7.06 -15.44 15.83
C TYR A 258 -6.34 -15.51 17.18
N ASN A 259 -7.07 -15.39 18.29
CA ASN A 259 -6.49 -15.51 19.63
C ASN A 259 -5.87 -16.89 19.85
N ALA A 260 -6.51 -17.96 19.39
CA ALA A 260 -6.01 -19.32 19.55
C ALA A 260 -4.77 -19.63 18.68
N SER A 261 -4.73 -19.12 17.44
CA SER A 261 -3.68 -19.48 16.47
C SER A 261 -2.52 -18.47 16.44
N GLU A 262 -2.81 -17.17 16.38
CA GLU A 262 -1.82 -16.15 16.03
C GLU A 262 -1.18 -15.46 17.22
N THR A 263 -1.74 -15.58 18.43
CA THR A 263 -1.31 -14.73 19.55
C THR A 263 -0.33 -15.36 20.53
N ALA A 264 -0.30 -16.70 20.64
CA ALA A 264 0.51 -17.41 21.64
C ALA A 264 2.03 -17.21 21.45
N ILE A 265 2.52 -17.36 20.21
CA ILE A 265 3.96 -17.20 19.90
C ILE A 265 4.40 -15.73 20.07
N PRO A 266 3.70 -14.72 19.51
CA PRO A 266 4.05 -13.33 19.74
C PRO A 266 4.04 -12.93 21.21
N ASP A 267 3.08 -13.41 22.00
CA ASP A 267 3.01 -13.16 23.44
C ASP A 267 4.25 -13.67 24.16
N MET A 268 4.62 -14.93 23.90
CA MET A 268 5.80 -15.55 24.49
C MET A 268 7.06 -14.74 24.16
N ILE A 269 7.26 -14.34 22.90
CA ILE A 269 8.44 -13.58 22.47
C ILE A 269 8.44 -12.17 23.07
N LEU A 270 7.28 -11.50 23.13
CA LEU A 270 7.14 -10.14 23.64
C LEU A 270 7.36 -10.08 25.17
N CYS A 271 6.87 -11.09 25.90
CA CYS A 271 7.02 -11.18 27.35
C CYS A 271 8.38 -11.74 27.79
N LYS A 272 9.13 -12.40 26.90
CA LYS A 272 10.44 -13.04 27.19
C LYS A 272 11.47 -12.11 27.85
N PRO A 273 11.70 -10.86 27.39
CA PRO A 273 12.66 -9.95 28.03
C PRO A 273 12.29 -9.62 29.46
N LEU A 274 10.99 -9.40 29.73
CA LEU A 274 10.48 -9.11 31.07
C LEU A 274 10.58 -10.35 31.97
N GLN A 275 10.29 -11.54 31.44
CA GLN A 275 10.51 -12.78 32.18
C GLN A 275 11.98 -12.99 32.52
N GLN A 276 12.90 -12.70 31.61
CA GLN A 276 14.35 -12.80 31.87
C GLN A 276 14.82 -11.77 32.91
N TYR A 277 14.25 -10.57 32.89
CA TYR A 277 14.49 -9.56 33.93
C TYR A 277 14.05 -10.06 35.32
N ILE A 278 12.85 -10.64 35.42
CA ILE A 278 12.32 -11.19 36.68
C ILE A 278 13.19 -12.35 37.16
N ASN A 279 13.51 -13.31 36.28
CA ASN A 279 14.31 -14.48 36.63
C ASN A 279 15.72 -14.09 37.12
N ALA A 280 16.34 -13.09 36.49
CA ALA A 280 17.66 -12.62 36.88
C ALA A 280 17.63 -11.91 38.25
N ASN A 281 16.64 -11.05 38.49
CA ASN A 281 16.56 -10.26 39.72
C ASN A 281 15.96 -11.02 40.91
N PHE A 282 15.12 -12.02 40.67
CA PHE A 282 14.37 -12.77 41.67
C PHE A 282 14.45 -14.27 41.37
N PRO A 283 15.64 -14.89 41.50
CA PRO A 283 15.81 -16.31 41.22
C PRO A 283 14.91 -17.16 42.13
N GLY A 284 14.31 -18.22 41.59
CA GLY A 284 13.40 -19.12 42.32
C GLY A 284 11.94 -18.66 42.39
N THR A 285 11.60 -17.50 41.81
CA THR A 285 10.20 -17.06 41.75
C THR A 285 9.36 -17.93 40.79
N ALA A 286 8.10 -18.19 41.18
CA ALA A 286 7.10 -18.80 40.32
C ALA A 286 6.38 -17.80 39.40
N THR A 287 6.70 -16.50 39.50
CA THR A 287 6.04 -15.43 38.72
C THR A 287 6.24 -15.62 37.22
N LYS A 288 5.13 -15.61 36.48
CA LYS A 288 5.08 -15.62 35.02
C LYS A 288 4.42 -14.36 34.49
N VAL A 289 4.88 -13.93 33.31
CA VAL A 289 4.32 -12.78 32.59
C VAL A 289 3.71 -13.26 31.29
N GLY A 290 2.52 -12.76 30.98
CA GLY A 290 1.84 -12.94 29.70
C GLY A 290 0.85 -11.81 29.47
N LEU A 291 0.42 -11.66 28.23
CA LEU A 291 -0.63 -10.71 27.88
C LEU A 291 -2.00 -11.28 28.21
N TYR A 292 -2.75 -10.57 29.05
CA TYR A 292 -4.14 -10.92 29.31
C TYR A 292 -5.00 -10.63 28.09
N ARG A 293 -5.83 -11.59 27.71
CA ARG A 293 -6.81 -11.46 26.62
C ARG A 293 -8.18 -11.82 27.14
N THR A 294 -9.14 -10.92 26.97
CA THR A 294 -10.53 -11.18 27.32
C THR A 294 -11.12 -12.22 26.38
N ILE A 295 -11.71 -13.27 26.95
CA ILE A 295 -12.50 -14.23 26.18
C ILE A 295 -13.81 -13.54 25.81
N VAL A 296 -14.01 -13.26 24.53
CA VAL A 296 -15.25 -12.64 24.06
C VAL A 296 -16.29 -13.73 23.86
N GLU A 297 -17.42 -13.62 24.56
CA GLU A 297 -18.56 -14.52 24.42
C GLU A 297 -19.65 -13.91 23.56
N ALA A 298 -20.56 -14.74 23.05
CA ALA A 298 -21.77 -14.24 22.41
C ALA A 298 -22.60 -13.50 23.47
N GLU A 299 -23.18 -12.34 23.13
CA GLU A 299 -24.05 -11.55 24.03
C GLU A 299 -25.16 -12.38 24.71
N GLN A 300 -25.63 -13.43 24.05
CA GLN A 300 -26.62 -14.35 24.60
C GLN A 300 -26.10 -15.17 25.80
N ASN A 301 -24.80 -15.46 25.83
CA ASN A 301 -24.14 -16.26 26.88
C ASN A 301 -23.53 -15.40 28.00
N VAL A 302 -23.39 -14.09 27.76
CA VAL A 302 -22.97 -13.14 28.80
C VAL A 302 -24.12 -12.93 29.78
N SER A 303 -23.81 -12.93 31.08
CA SER A 303 -24.77 -12.62 32.14
C SER A 303 -25.44 -11.25 31.87
N PRO A 304 -26.74 -11.08 32.12
CA PRO A 304 -27.47 -9.85 31.76
C PRO A 304 -26.76 -8.55 32.16
N SER A 305 -26.19 -8.52 33.37
CA SER A 305 -25.45 -7.39 33.95
C SER A 305 -24.17 -6.97 33.22
N ASN A 306 -23.61 -7.86 32.38
CA ASN A 306 -22.34 -7.65 31.67
C ASN A 306 -22.54 -7.46 30.16
N ARG A 307 -23.80 -7.46 29.68
CA ARG A 307 -24.14 -7.24 28.27
C ARG A 307 -23.91 -5.79 27.89
N MET A 308 -23.45 -5.51 26.66
CA MET A 308 -23.22 -4.13 26.23
C MET A 308 -24.49 -3.27 26.24
N LYS A 309 -25.68 -3.89 26.17
CA LYS A 309 -26.96 -3.17 26.23
C LYS A 309 -27.27 -2.52 27.59
N GLU A 310 -26.65 -2.98 28.68
CA GLU A 310 -26.87 -2.40 30.02
C GLU A 310 -25.77 -1.40 30.44
N ASN A 311 -24.69 -1.27 29.66
CA ASN A 311 -23.60 -0.32 29.91
C ASN A 311 -23.61 0.89 28.95
N ALA A 312 -24.76 1.18 28.33
CA ALA A 312 -25.01 2.32 27.45
C ALA A 312 -25.92 3.36 28.10
#